data_AF-A0A453GMH6-F1
#
_entry.id   AF-A0A453GMH6-F1
#
_cell.length_a   1.000
_cell.length_b   1.000
_cell.length_c   1.000
_cell.angle_alpha   90.00
_cell.angle_beta   90.00
_cell.angle_gamma   90.00
#
_symmetry.space_group_name_H-M   'P 1'
#
loop_
_entity.id
_entity.type
_entity.pdbx_description
1 polymer ?
#
loop_
_entity_poly.entity_id
_entity_poly.type
_entity_poly.pdbx_seq_one_letter_code
_entity_poly.pdbx_strand_id
1 'polypeptide(L)'
;MELYPRIGKHFDIKVFTNCRFGMMSWAVLAVTYCIKQYEMNGRVADSMLVNTALMLIYITKFFWWESGYWCTMDIAHDRAGFYICWGCLVWVPSTYTSPGMYLVNHPVNLGPQLAISILLAGILCIYINYDCDRQRQEFRRTNGKASVWGKAPSKRLSLPIRPQKEKQKPVFS
;
A
#
# COMPACT_ATOMS: atom_id res chain seq x y z
N MET A 1 -25.23 -5.90 6.58
CA MET A 1 -23.90 -5.92 5.92
C MET A 1 -22.93 -6.66 6.81
N GLU A 2 -22.41 -7.80 6.34
CA GLU A 2 -21.44 -8.62 7.10
C GLU A 2 -20.08 -7.95 7.24
N LEU A 3 -19.45 -8.16 8.40
CA LEU A 3 -18.14 -7.60 8.71
C LEU A 3 -17.01 -8.39 8.02
N TYR A 4 -17.17 -9.69 7.80
CA TYR A 4 -16.22 -10.57 7.09
C TYR A 4 -17.01 -11.54 6.21
N PRO A 5 -17.37 -11.18 4.97
CA PRO A 5 -17.97 -12.14 4.07
C PRO A 5 -16.89 -13.17 3.72
N ARG A 6 -17.02 -14.35 4.30
CA ARG A 6 -16.10 -15.48 4.07
C ARG A 6 -16.80 -16.48 3.16
N ILE A 7 -16.14 -16.89 2.07
CA ILE A 7 -16.55 -18.09 1.34
C ILE A 7 -15.89 -19.27 2.07
N GLY A 8 -16.66 -19.92 2.95
CA GLY A 8 -16.17 -21.02 3.78
C GLY A 8 -15.30 -20.59 4.97
N LYS A 9 -14.56 -21.53 5.57
CA LYS A 9 -13.78 -21.32 6.81
C LYS A 9 -12.41 -20.65 6.61
N HIS A 10 -11.90 -20.64 5.37
CA HIS A 10 -10.51 -20.26 5.06
C HIS A 10 -10.36 -19.12 4.05
N PHE A 11 -11.43 -18.69 3.36
CA PHE A 11 -11.32 -17.68 2.30
C PHE A 11 -11.96 -16.35 2.73
N ASP A 12 -11.11 -15.41 3.14
CA ASP A 12 -11.53 -14.03 3.42
C ASP A 12 -11.52 -13.22 2.12
N ILE A 13 -12.72 -12.92 1.61
CA ILE A 13 -12.90 -12.25 0.31
C ILE A 13 -12.24 -10.87 0.33
N LYS A 14 -12.25 -10.18 1.48
CA LYS A 14 -11.64 -8.85 1.57
C LYS A 14 -10.15 -8.89 1.28
N VAL A 15 -9.45 -9.84 1.87
CA VAL A 15 -7.99 -9.93 1.77
C VAL A 15 -7.59 -10.43 0.39
N PHE A 16 -8.32 -11.41 -0.15
CA PHE A 16 -8.07 -11.86 -1.51
C PHE A 16 -8.26 -10.75 -2.54
N THR A 17 -9.37 -10.01 -2.44
CA THR A 17 -9.70 -8.96 -3.42
C THR A 17 -8.72 -7.77 -3.32
N ASN A 18 -8.42 -7.33 -2.11
CA ASN A 18 -7.58 -6.15 -1.89
C ASN A 18 -6.08 -6.47 -2.03
N CYS A 19 -5.59 -7.44 -1.26
CA CYS A 19 -4.16 -7.71 -1.11
C CYS A 19 -3.60 -8.55 -2.27
N ARG A 20 -4.38 -9.49 -2.80
CA ARG A 20 -3.94 -10.37 -3.90
C ARG A 20 -4.32 -9.79 -5.25
N PHE A 21 -5.61 -9.58 -5.51
CA PHE A 21 -6.03 -9.14 -6.83
C PHE A 21 -5.65 -7.68 -7.13
N GLY A 22 -5.93 -6.75 -6.22
CA GLY A 22 -5.61 -5.32 -6.42
C GLY A 22 -4.12 -5.06 -6.64
N MET A 23 -3.27 -5.52 -5.72
CA MET A 23 -1.83 -5.30 -5.80
C MET A 23 -1.15 -6.08 -6.94
N MET A 24 -1.60 -7.31 -7.24
CA MET A 24 -1.09 -8.02 -8.42
C MET A 24 -1.51 -7.35 -9.72
N SER A 25 -2.75 -6.87 -9.83
CA SER A 25 -3.23 -6.16 -11.02
C SER A 25 -2.38 -4.91 -11.27
N TRP A 26 -2.02 -4.19 -10.22
CA TRP A 26 -1.11 -3.04 -10.33
C TRP A 26 0.28 -3.45 -10.86
N ALA A 27 0.87 -4.53 -10.35
CA ALA A 27 2.17 -5.01 -10.82
C ALA A 27 2.11 -5.48 -12.28
N VAL A 28 1.06 -6.21 -12.66
CA VAL A 28 0.86 -6.68 -14.04
C VAL A 28 0.74 -5.50 -14.98
N LEU A 29 -0.07 -4.49 -14.66
CA LEU A 29 -0.22 -3.30 -15.48
C LEU A 29 1.11 -2.56 -15.68
N ALA A 30 1.92 -2.40 -14.62
CA ALA A 30 3.23 -1.76 -14.72
C ALA A 30 4.17 -2.47 -15.72
N VAL A 31 4.09 -3.80 -15.81
CA VAL A 31 4.84 -4.60 -16.80
C VAL A 31 4.21 -4.50 -18.18
N THR A 32 2.88 -4.54 -18.28
CA THR A 32 2.15 -4.41 -19.55
C THR A 32 2.47 -3.10 -20.25
N TYR A 33 2.58 -1.98 -19.54
CA TYR A 33 2.99 -0.69 -20.14
C TYR A 33 4.41 -0.72 -20.69
N CYS A 34 5.34 -1.38 -19.99
CA CYS A 34 6.71 -1.55 -20.47
C CYS A 34 6.76 -2.38 -21.76
N ILE A 35 6.02 -3.50 -21.80
CA ILE A 35 5.88 -4.35 -23.00
C ILE A 35 5.24 -3.55 -24.15
N LYS A 36 4.19 -2.76 -23.85
CA LYS A 36 3.49 -1.99 -24.87
C LYS A 36 4.39 -0.93 -25.51
N GLN A 37 5.21 -0.26 -24.70
CA GLN A 37 6.17 0.72 -25.22
C GLN A 37 7.25 0.05 -26.08
N TYR A 38 7.70 -1.14 -25.69
CA TYR A 38 8.63 -1.93 -26.50
C TYR A 38 8.03 -2.31 -27.86
N GLU A 39 6.77 -2.75 -27.88
CA GLU A 39 6.05 -3.11 -29.11
C GLU A 39 5.89 -1.90 -30.05
N MET A 40 5.57 -0.72 -29.51
CA MET A 40 5.32 0.48 -30.34
C MET A 40 6.61 1.12 -30.86
N ASN A 41 7.65 1.19 -30.03
CA ASN A 41 8.83 1.99 -30.35
C ASN A 41 10.08 1.14 -30.66
N GLY A 42 10.00 -0.19 -30.54
CA GLY A 42 11.12 -1.12 -30.68
C GLY A 42 12.19 -1.00 -29.57
N ARG A 43 11.99 -0.09 -28.61
CA ARG A 43 12.89 0.18 -27.48
C ARG A 43 12.10 0.68 -26.28
N VAL A 44 12.57 0.33 -25.08
CA VAL A 44 12.03 0.88 -23.83
C VAL A 44 12.85 2.11 -23.43
N ALA A 45 12.19 3.22 -23.11
CA ALA A 45 12.88 4.41 -22.62
C ALA A 45 13.36 4.22 -21.17
N ASP A 46 14.47 4.88 -20.81
CA ASP A 46 15.05 4.81 -19.46
C ASP A 46 14.02 5.20 -18.38
N SER A 47 13.20 6.21 -18.65
CA SER A 47 12.13 6.69 -17.75
C SER A 47 11.09 5.62 -17.44
N MET A 48 10.70 4.82 -18.43
CA MET A 48 9.75 3.72 -18.24
C MET A 48 10.37 2.61 -17.39
N LEU A 49 11.64 2.26 -17.64
CA LEU A 49 12.34 1.25 -16.83
C LEU A 49 12.43 1.68 -15.37
N VAL A 50 12.79 2.94 -15.10
CA VAL A 50 12.84 3.48 -13.73
C VAL A 50 11.46 3.45 -13.09
N ASN A 51 10.42 3.88 -13.80
CA ASN A 51 9.04 3.88 -13.30
C ASN A 51 8.56 2.46 -12.95
N THR A 52 8.69 1.51 -13.89
CA THR A 52 8.28 0.12 -13.68
C THR A 52 9.10 -0.55 -12.58
N ALA A 53 10.41 -0.31 -12.52
CA ALA A 53 11.27 -0.84 -11.45
C ALA A 53 10.85 -0.33 -10.06
N LEU A 54 10.62 0.98 -9.91
CA LEU A 54 10.18 1.56 -8.64
C LEU A 54 8.81 1.03 -8.21
N MET A 55 7.85 0.89 -9.15
CA MET A 55 6.54 0.30 -8.87
C MET A 55 6.68 -1.16 -8.39
N LEU A 56 7.48 -1.98 -9.08
CA LEU A 56 7.69 -3.38 -8.71
C LEU A 56 8.38 -3.52 -7.35
N ILE A 57 9.39 -2.69 -7.06
CA ILE A 57 10.06 -2.68 -5.75
C ILE A 57 9.07 -2.30 -4.65
N TYR A 58 8.23 -1.29 -4.88
CA TYR A 58 7.21 -0.86 -3.93
C TYR A 58 6.18 -1.97 -3.65
N ILE A 59 5.68 -2.63 -4.68
CA ILE A 59 4.72 -3.73 -4.53
C ILE A 59 5.37 -4.94 -3.86
N THR A 60 6.62 -5.25 -4.19
CA THR A 60 7.37 -6.34 -3.54
C THR A 60 7.58 -6.06 -2.04
N LYS A 61 7.93 -4.81 -1.67
CA LYS A 61 7.99 -4.37 -0.27
C LYS A 61 6.64 -4.62 0.42
N PHE A 62 5.53 -4.26 -0.21
CA PHE A 62 4.20 -4.47 0.36
C PHE A 62 3.94 -5.95 0.66
N PHE A 63 4.27 -6.87 -0.27
CA PHE A 63 4.14 -8.31 -0.02
C PHE A 63 5.07 -8.80 1.10
N TRP A 64 6.27 -8.25 1.23
CA TRP A 64 7.18 -8.58 2.34
C TRP A 64 6.62 -8.14 3.71
N TRP A 65 5.89 -7.03 3.73
CA TRP A 65 5.25 -6.48 4.93
C TRP A 65 3.76 -6.86 5.05
N GLU A 66 3.31 -7.88 4.32
CA GLU A 66 1.91 -8.31 4.29
C GLU A 66 1.38 -8.62 5.70
N SER A 67 2.21 -9.20 6.58
CA SER A 67 1.86 -9.49 7.99
C SER A 67 1.39 -8.25 8.77
N GLY A 68 1.95 -7.08 8.46
CA GLY A 68 1.54 -5.80 9.06
C GLY A 68 0.21 -5.28 8.54
N TYR A 69 -0.07 -5.56 7.26
CA TYR A 69 -1.26 -5.08 6.58
C TYR A 69 -2.55 -5.65 7.18
N TRP A 70 -2.51 -6.89 7.70
CA TRP A 70 -3.65 -7.52 8.39
C TRP A 70 -4.18 -6.72 9.59
N CYS A 71 -3.32 -5.92 10.23
CA CYS A 71 -3.70 -5.06 11.35
C CYS A 71 -4.15 -3.65 10.94
N THR A 72 -4.28 -3.40 9.63
CA THR A 72 -4.70 -2.09 9.10
C THR A 72 -6.21 -1.91 9.26
N MET A 73 -6.63 -0.66 9.44
CA MET A 73 -8.02 -0.27 9.68
C MET A 73 -8.98 -0.81 8.62
N ASP A 74 -8.54 -0.79 7.36
CA ASP A 74 -9.27 -1.25 6.17
C ASP A 74 -9.66 -2.74 6.24
N ILE A 75 -8.88 -3.56 6.94
CA ILE A 75 -9.16 -4.98 7.15
C ILE A 75 -9.89 -5.21 8.48
N ALA A 76 -9.42 -4.57 9.55
CA ALA A 76 -9.84 -4.87 10.91
C ALA A 76 -11.15 -4.20 11.36
N HIS A 77 -11.47 -3.01 10.84
CA HIS A 77 -12.59 -2.19 11.32
C HIS A 77 -13.61 -1.85 10.23
N ASP A 78 -13.17 -1.70 8.98
CA ASP A 78 -14.08 -1.34 7.90
C ASP A 78 -14.87 -2.54 7.38
N ARG A 79 -16.16 -2.34 7.11
CA ARG A 79 -17.07 -3.38 6.57
C ARG A 79 -16.75 -3.66 5.11
N ALA A 80 -16.89 -4.91 4.67
CA ALA A 80 -16.76 -5.27 3.25
C ALA A 80 -17.88 -4.59 2.46
N GLY A 81 -17.59 -3.42 1.91
CA GLY A 81 -18.50 -2.65 1.08
C GLY A 81 -17.94 -2.47 -0.32
N PHE A 82 -18.83 -2.12 -1.26
CA PHE A 82 -18.49 -1.78 -2.64
C PHE A 82 -17.34 -0.77 -2.73
N TYR A 83 -17.30 0.21 -1.82
CA TYR A 83 -16.27 1.25 -1.78
C TYR A 83 -14.83 0.69 -1.66
N ILE A 84 -14.62 -0.28 -0.76
CA ILE A 84 -13.28 -0.89 -0.56
C ILE A 84 -12.92 -1.74 -1.78
N CYS A 85 -13.85 -2.58 -2.25
CA CYS A 85 -13.59 -3.41 -3.42
C CYS A 85 -13.31 -2.56 -4.68
N TRP A 86 -14.10 -1.52 -4.93
CA TRP A 86 -13.89 -0.61 -6.07
C TRP A 86 -12.59 0.19 -5.92
N GLY A 87 -12.28 0.66 -4.72
CA GLY A 87 -11.03 1.34 -4.42
C GLY A 87 -9.82 0.49 -4.78
N CYS A 88 -9.78 -0.76 -4.33
CA CYS A 88 -8.63 -1.63 -4.54
C CYS A 88 -8.55 -2.23 -5.95
N LEU A 89 -9.70 -2.50 -6.59
CA LEU A 89 -9.76 -3.15 -7.90
C LEU A 89 -9.69 -2.18 -9.08
N VAL A 90 -10.21 -0.97 -8.92
CA VAL A 90 -10.37 -0.01 -10.03
C VAL A 90 -9.51 1.21 -9.77
N TRP A 91 -9.68 1.86 -8.63
CA TRP A 91 -9.02 3.13 -8.36
C TRP A 91 -7.50 2.99 -8.23
N VAL A 92 -7.02 2.05 -7.41
CA VAL A 92 -5.57 1.83 -7.22
C VAL A 92 -4.86 1.49 -8.55
N PRO A 93 -5.26 0.44 -9.29
CA PRO A 93 -4.56 0.09 -10.52
C PRO A 93 -4.73 1.14 -11.64
N SER A 94 -5.79 1.95 -11.66
CA SER A 94 -5.98 2.97 -12.71
C SER A 94 -5.19 4.25 -12.40
N THR A 95 -5.27 4.75 -11.18
CA THR A 95 -4.66 6.04 -10.81
C THR A 95 -3.16 5.91 -10.62
N TYR A 96 -2.69 4.85 -9.95
CA TYR A 96 -1.26 4.68 -9.66
C TYR A 96 -0.44 4.27 -10.88
N THR A 97 -1.09 3.72 -11.92
CA THR A 97 -0.41 3.40 -13.18
C THR A 97 -0.49 4.50 -14.23
N SER A 98 -1.24 5.57 -13.97
CA SER A 98 -1.38 6.70 -14.90
C SER A 98 -0.05 7.30 -15.38
N PRO A 99 1.02 7.42 -14.56
CA PRO A 99 2.32 7.90 -15.06
C PRO A 99 2.96 6.92 -16.04
N GLY A 100 2.82 5.61 -15.79
CA GLY A 100 3.27 4.56 -16.71
C GLY A 100 2.52 4.64 -18.04
N MET A 101 1.19 4.75 -18.00
CA MET A 101 0.37 4.92 -19.20
C MET A 101 0.77 6.16 -20.02
N TYR A 102 1.06 7.28 -19.36
CA TYR A 102 1.54 8.49 -20.01
C TYR A 102 2.90 8.28 -20.70
N LEU A 103 3.84 7.61 -20.04
CA LEU A 103 5.18 7.32 -20.54
C LEU A 103 5.18 6.37 -21.76
N VAL A 104 4.15 5.53 -21.92
CA VAL A 104 4.02 4.67 -23.12
C VAL A 104 3.92 5.53 -24.38
N ASN A 105 3.09 6.57 -24.36
CA ASN A 105 2.87 7.46 -25.51
C ASN A 105 3.94 8.56 -25.61
N HIS A 106 4.58 8.91 -24.50
CA HIS A 106 5.59 9.97 -24.43
C HIS A 106 6.93 9.41 -23.92
N PRO A 107 7.75 8.78 -24.78
CA PRO A 107 9.05 8.25 -24.39
C PRO A 107 10.01 9.38 -24.01
N VAL A 108 10.37 9.48 -22.73
CA VAL A 108 11.35 10.45 -22.23
C VAL A 108 12.71 9.78 -22.02
N ASN A 109 13.74 10.26 -22.71
CA ASN A 109 15.11 9.83 -22.50
C ASN A 109 15.76 10.76 -21.46
N LEU A 110 15.95 10.24 -20.25
CA LEU A 110 16.58 10.97 -19.14
C LEU A 110 18.10 10.94 -19.22
N GLY A 111 18.67 9.93 -19.90
CA GLY A 111 20.08 9.60 -19.84
C GLY A 111 20.41 8.79 -18.57
N PRO A 112 21.47 7.94 -18.63
CA PRO A 112 21.74 6.95 -17.59
C PRO A 112 22.03 7.58 -16.22
N GLN A 113 22.67 8.74 -16.19
CA GLN A 113 23.03 9.42 -14.94
C GLN A 113 21.79 9.90 -14.17
N LEU A 114 20.85 10.56 -14.85
CA LEU A 114 19.60 11.02 -14.24
C LEU A 114 18.66 9.85 -13.92
N ALA A 115 18.63 8.83 -14.79
CA ALA A 115 17.84 7.63 -14.52
C ALA A 115 18.30 6.91 -13.24
N ILE A 116 19.62 6.74 -13.06
CA ILE A 116 20.19 6.13 -11.85
C ILE A 116 19.93 6.98 -10.61
N SER A 117 20.09 8.31 -10.70
CA SER A 117 19.86 9.18 -9.54
C SER A 117 18.40 9.15 -9.07
N ILE A 118 17.44 9.17 -10.00
CA ILE A 118 16.01 9.05 -9.69
C ILE A 118 15.69 7.67 -9.11
N LEU A 119 16.26 6.60 -9.67
CA LEU A 119 16.06 5.25 -9.17
C LEU A 119 16.57 5.12 -7.73
N LEU A 120 17.79 5.60 -7.45
CA LEU A 120 18.37 5.57 -6.10
C LEU A 120 17.58 6.42 -5.11
N ALA A 121 17.17 7.63 -5.51
CA ALA A 121 16.33 8.49 -4.68
C ALA A 121 14.97 7.82 -4.38
N GLY A 122 14.35 7.18 -5.38
CA GLY A 122 13.11 6.44 -5.22
C GLY A 122 13.24 5.25 -4.26
N ILE A 123 14.30 4.45 -4.40
CA ILE A 123 14.59 3.33 -3.50
C ILE A 123 14.83 3.83 -2.07
N LEU A 124 15.59 4.91 -1.91
CA LEU A 124 15.83 5.53 -0.60
C LEU A 124 14.52 5.99 0.06
N CYS A 125 13.65 6.65 -0.69
CA CYS A 125 12.32 7.04 -0.21
C CYS A 125 11.48 5.84 0.21
N ILE A 126 11.47 4.75 -0.57
CA ILE A 126 10.74 3.52 -0.24
C ILE A 126 11.32 2.90 1.04
N TYR A 127 12.64 2.89 1.20
CA TYR A 127 13.33 2.39 2.37
C TYR A 127 13.01 3.20 3.62
N ILE A 128 13.07 4.54 3.56
CA ILE A 128 12.72 5.41 4.70
C ILE A 128 11.26 5.18 5.11
N ASN A 129 10.35 5.08 4.15
CA ASN A 129 8.95 4.74 4.45
C ASN A 129 8.83 3.39 5.16
N TYR A 130 9.56 2.37 4.69
CA TYR A 130 9.59 1.07 5.35
C TYR A 130 10.14 1.14 6.78
N ASP A 131 11.22 1.89 7.01
CA ASP A 131 11.81 2.01 8.34
C ASP A 131 10.84 2.71 9.30
N CYS A 132 10.15 3.76 8.86
CA CYS A 132 9.09 4.42 9.62
C CYS A 132 7.95 3.45 9.99
N ASP A 133 7.49 2.64 9.03
CA ASP A 133 6.44 1.63 9.25
C ASP A 133 6.90 0.57 10.26
N ARG A 134 8.14 0.10 10.14
CA ARG A 134 8.77 -0.86 11.05
C ARG A 134 8.89 -0.29 12.46
N GLN A 135 9.38 0.94 12.61
CA GLN A 135 9.47 1.63 13.91
C GLN A 135 8.09 1.81 14.56
N ARG A 136 7.06 2.16 13.76
CA ARG A 136 5.69 2.30 14.25
C ARG A 136 5.13 0.97 14.76
N GLN A 137 5.39 -0.13 14.07
CA GLN A 137 4.98 -1.46 14.53
C GLN A 137 5.70 -1.88 15.81
N GLU A 138 7.01 -1.68 15.87
CA GLU A 138 7.82 -2.01 17.04
C GLU A 138 7.37 -1.20 18.27
N PHE A 139 7.09 0.10 18.08
CA PHE A 139 6.54 0.96 19.12
C PHE A 139 5.18 0.44 19.66
N ARG A 140 4.28 -0.01 18.76
CA ARG A 140 2.98 -0.58 19.13
C ARG A 140 3.13 -1.93 19.85
N ARG A 141 4.00 -2.82 19.35
CA ARG A 141 4.26 -4.13 19.95
C ARG A 141 4.83 -4.01 21.36
N THR A 142 5.66 -3.00 21.58
CA THR A 142 6.37 -2.77 22.83
C THR A 142 5.64 -1.81 23.77
N ASN A 143 4.34 -1.50 23.50
CA ASN A 143 3.50 -0.60 24.30
C ASN A 143 4.20 0.72 24.72
N GLY A 144 4.99 1.27 23.77
CA GLY A 144 5.75 2.50 23.96
C GLY A 144 6.96 2.40 24.90
N LYS A 145 7.56 1.22 25.07
CA LYS A 145 8.88 1.04 25.74
C LYS A 145 10.05 0.83 24.76
N ALA A 146 9.81 0.87 23.45
CA ALA A 146 10.87 0.71 22.45
C ALA A 146 11.71 1.99 22.33
N SER A 147 13.03 1.85 22.38
CA SER A 147 13.98 2.93 22.11
C SER A 147 13.96 3.24 20.62
N VAL A 148 13.51 4.43 20.23
CA VAL A 148 13.55 4.89 18.83
C VAL A 148 14.80 5.74 18.69
N TRP A 149 15.78 5.24 17.93
CA TRP A 149 17.04 5.94 17.67
C TRP A 149 17.79 6.38 18.95
N GLY A 150 17.89 5.46 19.92
CA GLY A 150 18.68 5.67 21.14
C GLY A 150 18.05 6.60 22.18
N LYS A 151 16.85 7.14 21.94
CA LYS A 151 16.11 7.94 22.91
C LYS A 151 14.80 7.25 23.30
N ALA A 152 14.43 7.36 24.59
CA ALA A 152 13.12 6.94 25.05
C ALA A 152 12.04 7.75 24.30
N PRO A 153 10.98 7.10 23.81
CA PRO A 153 9.95 7.77 23.02
C PRO A 153 9.26 8.81 23.90
N SER A 154 9.29 10.08 23.47
CA SER A 154 8.62 11.17 24.17
C SER A 154 7.11 10.99 24.07
N LYS A 155 6.53 10.32 25.06
CA LYS A 155 5.09 10.13 25.18
C LYS A 155 4.44 11.49 25.46
N ARG A 156 3.77 12.08 24.47
CA ARG A 156 2.60 12.93 24.76
C ARG A 156 1.39 12.02 24.79
N LEU A 157 1.09 11.50 25.98
CA LEU A 157 -0.12 10.73 26.26
C LEU A 157 -1.32 11.68 26.20
N SER A 158 -1.82 12.00 25.00
CA SER A 158 -3.06 12.73 24.86
C SER A 158 -4.24 11.78 25.01
N LEU A 159 -4.80 11.82 26.22
CA LEU A 159 -6.16 11.51 26.63
C LEU A 159 -6.51 10.02 26.83
N PRO A 160 -6.96 9.63 28.04
CA PRO A 160 -7.62 8.36 28.23
C PRO A 160 -8.88 8.31 27.36
N ILE A 161 -9.01 7.23 26.60
CA ILE A 161 -10.23 6.89 25.87
C ILE A 161 -11.35 6.86 26.91
N ARG A 162 -12.25 7.85 26.85
CA ARG A 162 -13.44 7.92 27.70
C ARG A 162 -14.25 6.64 27.41
N PRO A 163 -14.61 5.82 28.42
CA PRO A 163 -15.42 4.64 28.18
C PRO A 163 -16.75 5.09 27.56
N GLN A 164 -17.12 4.49 26.42
CA GLN A 164 -18.44 4.67 25.83
C GLN A 164 -19.46 4.17 26.85
N LYS A 165 -20.21 5.10 27.47
CA LYS A 165 -21.38 4.75 28.28
C LYS A 165 -22.38 4.05 27.37
N GLU A 166 -22.61 2.79 27.67
CA GLU A 166 -23.73 1.97 27.25
C GLU A 166 -25.03 2.77 27.41
N LYS A 167 -25.71 3.06 26.29
CA LYS A 167 -27.06 3.66 26.32
C LYS A 167 -28.02 2.62 26.87
N GLN A 168 -28.33 2.71 28.17
CA GLN A 168 -29.52 2.11 28.76
C GLN A 168 -30.75 2.54 27.94
N LYS A 169 -31.45 1.58 27.35
CA LYS A 169 -32.79 1.78 26.79
C LYS A 169 -33.76 2.03 27.95
N PRO A 170 -34.57 3.11 27.94
CA PRO A 170 -35.63 3.25 28.92
C PRO A 170 -36.71 2.19 28.65
N VAL A 171 -37.01 1.42 29.70
CA VAL A 171 -38.19 0.57 29.83
C VAL A 171 -39.41 1.50 29.87
N PHE A 172 -40.32 1.37 28.91
CA PHE A 172 -41.66 1.93 29.03
C PHE A 172 -42.59 0.82 29.53
N SER A 173 -43.22 1.09 30.67
CA SER A 173 -44.38 0.37 31.21
C SER A 173 -45.64 0.71 30.43
#